data_AF-A0A7J3ACG3-F1
#
_entry.id   AF-A0A7J3ACG3-F1
#
_cell.length_a   1.000
_cell.length_b   1.000
_cell.length_c   1.000
_cell.angle_alpha   90.00
_cell.angle_beta   90.00
_cell.angle_gamma   90.00
#
_symmetry.space_group_name_H-M   'P 1'
#
loop_
_entity.id
_entity.type
_entity.pdbx_description
1 polymer ?
#
loop_
_entity_poly.entity_id
_entity_poly.type
_entity_poly.pdbx_seq_one_letter_code
_entity_poly.pdbx_strand_id
1 'polypeptide(L)'
;MIKEVAFSQDKERCDISWNDPPWKFEAGTPNICGGIALNAAVKYLEQIGMDEVLKHERMLTAYAVEKMQTCCNKVTVYGPSELASKCGIIPFTVDGLSSHDVALFCDNYGVMIRSGFHCAQPLHQMLKLQSSARASFYIYNTREEIDRFAEILREIEQL
;
A
#
# COMPACT_ATOMS: atom_id res chain seq x y z
N MET A 1 11.17 -16.22 -22.61
CA MET A 1 11.29 -17.66 -22.79
C MET A 1 11.88 -17.95 -24.16
N ILE A 2 12.74 -18.96 -24.23
CA ILE A 2 13.27 -19.50 -25.49
C ILE A 2 12.11 -20.14 -26.26
N LYS A 3 12.00 -19.81 -27.54
CA LYS A 3 11.04 -20.42 -28.48
C LYS A 3 11.60 -21.71 -29.05
N GLU A 4 12.84 -21.65 -29.50
CA GLU A 4 13.52 -22.76 -30.14
C GLU A 4 15.00 -22.75 -29.81
N VAL A 5 15.58 -23.95 -29.68
CA VAL A 5 17.02 -24.17 -29.62
C VAL A 5 17.38 -25.10 -30.78
N ALA A 6 18.30 -24.67 -31.63
CA ALA A 6 18.81 -25.47 -32.73
C ALA A 6 20.33 -25.56 -32.64
N PHE A 7 20.90 -26.76 -32.81
CA PHE A 7 22.35 -26.91 -32.90
C PHE A 7 22.81 -26.60 -34.33
N SER A 8 23.68 -25.59 -34.47
CA SER A 8 24.31 -25.22 -35.73
C SER A 8 25.62 -25.99 -35.86
N GLN A 9 25.63 -27.00 -36.73
CA GLN A 9 26.81 -27.85 -36.99
C GLN A 9 27.98 -27.05 -37.58
N ASP A 10 27.67 -26.06 -38.40
CA ASP A 10 28.63 -25.15 -39.04
C ASP A 10 29.32 -24.20 -38.04
N LYS A 11 28.62 -23.81 -36.96
CA LYS A 11 29.18 -22.94 -35.91
C LYS A 11 29.61 -23.69 -34.66
N GLU A 12 29.44 -25.02 -34.65
CA GLU A 12 29.64 -25.91 -33.49
C GLU A 12 28.99 -25.38 -32.19
N ARG A 13 27.84 -24.69 -32.28
CA ARG A 13 27.14 -24.09 -31.14
C ARG A 13 25.62 -24.12 -31.29
N CYS A 14 24.91 -23.96 -30.17
CA CYS A 14 23.47 -23.76 -30.20
C CYS A 14 23.11 -22.32 -30.59
N ASP A 15 22.17 -22.18 -31.51
CA ASP A 15 21.43 -20.95 -31.76
C ASP A 15 20.08 -21.01 -31.04
N ILE A 16 19.66 -19.87 -30.47
CA ILE A 16 18.40 -19.74 -29.75
C ILE A 16 17.54 -18.66 -30.41
N SER A 17 16.25 -18.95 -30.57
CA SER A 17 15.25 -17.95 -30.91
C SER A 17 14.38 -17.68 -29.69
N TRP A 18 13.95 -16.44 -29.54
CA TRP A 18 13.11 -16.01 -28.42
C TRP A 18 11.63 -16.06 -28.81
N ASN A 19 10.76 -16.30 -27.83
CA ASN A 19 9.34 -16.08 -28.03
C ASN A 19 9.04 -14.59 -28.23
N ASP A 20 7.87 -14.31 -28.80
CA ASP A 20 7.32 -12.96 -28.83
C ASP A 20 6.88 -12.53 -27.41
N PRO A 21 6.83 -11.22 -27.10
CA PRO A 21 6.22 -10.73 -25.87
C PRO A 21 4.72 -11.08 -25.77
N PRO A 22 4.17 -11.31 -24.55
CA PRO A 22 4.84 -11.34 -23.24
C PRO A 22 5.69 -12.59 -22.94
N TRP A 23 5.50 -13.73 -23.63
CA TRP A 23 6.18 -15.00 -23.33
C TRP A 23 7.72 -14.91 -23.39
N LYS A 24 8.25 -13.93 -24.13
CA LYS A 24 9.68 -13.56 -24.08
C LYS A 24 10.19 -13.28 -22.65
N PHE A 25 9.35 -12.78 -21.76
CA PHE A 25 9.73 -12.34 -20.40
C PHE A 25 9.24 -13.28 -19.28
N GLU A 26 8.45 -14.29 -19.61
CA GLU A 26 7.87 -15.23 -18.63
C GLU A 26 8.55 -16.60 -18.76
N ALA A 27 9.79 -16.72 -18.27
CA ALA A 27 10.53 -17.98 -18.37
C ALA A 27 10.04 -19.02 -17.34
N GLY A 28 10.12 -20.30 -17.73
CA GLY A 28 9.75 -21.43 -16.88
C GLY A 28 8.24 -21.59 -16.70
N THR A 29 7.84 -22.43 -15.74
CA THR A 29 6.44 -22.61 -15.39
C THR A 29 5.96 -21.37 -14.63
N PRO A 30 4.93 -20.65 -15.11
CA PRO A 30 4.44 -19.46 -14.43
C PRO A 30 3.73 -19.82 -13.11
N ASN A 31 3.46 -18.80 -12.29
CA ASN A 31 2.56 -18.95 -11.15
C ASN A 31 1.10 -19.06 -11.65
N ILE A 32 0.74 -20.24 -12.15
CA ILE A 32 -0.56 -20.51 -12.78
C ILE A 32 -1.70 -20.19 -11.81
N CYS A 33 -1.64 -20.72 -10.59
CA CYS A 33 -2.66 -20.49 -9.58
C CYS A 33 -2.79 -18.99 -9.21
N GLY A 34 -1.66 -18.28 -9.10
CA GLY A 34 -1.65 -16.85 -8.84
C GLY A 34 -2.31 -16.04 -9.97
N GLY A 35 -2.06 -16.39 -11.23
CA GLY A 35 -2.71 -15.76 -12.38
C GLY A 35 -4.23 -15.96 -12.39
N ILE A 36 -4.69 -17.17 -12.07
CA ILE A 36 -6.13 -17.48 -11.95
C ILE A 36 -6.77 -16.70 -10.80
N ALA A 37 -6.13 -16.69 -9.62
CA ALA A 37 -6.62 -15.98 -8.45
C ALA A 37 -6.64 -14.45 -8.66
N LEU A 38 -5.64 -13.90 -9.34
CA LEU A 38 -5.60 -12.48 -9.69
C LEU A 38 -6.79 -12.10 -10.59
N ASN A 39 -7.12 -12.92 -11.59
CA ASN A 39 -8.31 -12.69 -12.42
C ASN A 39 -9.60 -12.71 -11.59
N ALA A 40 -9.71 -13.60 -10.60
CA ALA A 40 -10.86 -13.60 -9.68
C ALA A 40 -10.92 -12.30 -8.84
N ALA A 41 -9.78 -11.81 -8.36
CA ALA A 41 -9.71 -10.54 -7.63
C ALA A 41 -10.06 -9.32 -8.51
N VAL A 42 -9.62 -9.31 -9.77
CA VAL A 42 -10.01 -8.29 -10.75
C VAL A 42 -11.52 -8.29 -10.95
N LYS A 43 -12.11 -9.47 -11.22
CA LYS A 43 -13.57 -9.61 -11.37
C LYS A 43 -14.36 -9.16 -10.15
N TYR A 44 -13.84 -9.43 -8.95
CA TYR A 44 -14.45 -8.96 -7.70
C TYR A 44 -14.52 -7.43 -7.63
N LEU A 45 -13.44 -6.73 -7.99
CA LEU A 45 -13.43 -5.26 -8.04
C LEU A 45 -14.26 -4.70 -9.19
N GLU A 46 -14.28 -5.36 -10.36
CA GLU A 46 -15.14 -4.98 -11.48
C GLU A 46 -16.63 -5.12 -11.13
N GLN A 47 -17.00 -6.15 -10.36
CA GLN A 47 -18.38 -6.35 -9.89
C GLN A 47 -18.82 -5.27 -8.90
N ILE A 48 -17.92 -4.78 -8.05
CA ILE A 48 -18.17 -3.61 -7.19
C ILE A 48 -18.27 -2.34 -8.04
N GLY A 49 -17.42 -2.23 -9.07
CA GLY A 49 -17.27 -1.06 -9.93
C GLY A 49 -16.19 -0.12 -9.40
N MET A 50 -15.16 0.15 -10.20
CA MET A 50 -14.00 0.95 -9.77
C MET A 50 -14.34 2.40 -9.40
N ASP A 51 -15.42 2.96 -9.93
CA ASP A 51 -15.91 4.28 -9.55
C ASP A 51 -16.46 4.30 -8.11
N GLU A 52 -17.18 3.25 -7.70
CA GLU A 52 -17.66 3.10 -6.33
C GLU A 52 -16.52 2.79 -5.36
N VAL A 53 -15.52 2.00 -5.78
CA VAL A 53 -14.27 1.79 -5.03
C VAL A 53 -13.59 3.13 -4.74
N LEU A 54 -13.39 3.96 -5.78
CA LEU A 54 -12.76 5.27 -5.65
C LEU A 54 -13.58 6.20 -4.75
N LYS A 55 -14.89 6.21 -4.88
CA LYS A 55 -15.79 7.03 -4.07
C LYS A 55 -15.75 6.63 -2.59
N HIS A 56 -15.77 5.33 -2.29
CA HIS A 56 -15.65 4.82 -0.93
C HIS A 56 -14.28 5.14 -0.32
N GLU A 57 -13.20 4.89 -1.06
CA GLU A 57 -11.83 5.23 -0.63
C GLU A 57 -11.69 6.72 -0.32
N ARG A 58 -12.19 7.60 -1.19
CA ARG A 58 -12.17 9.05 -0.97
C ARG A 58 -12.95 9.46 0.27
N MET A 59 -14.13 8.86 0.50
CA MET A 59 -14.93 9.12 1.68
C MET A 59 -14.18 8.72 2.96
N LEU A 60 -13.60 7.51 3.00
CA LEU A 60 -12.82 7.04 4.14
C LEU A 60 -11.58 7.91 4.38
N THR A 61 -10.83 8.25 3.33
CA THR A 61 -9.64 9.10 3.45
C THR A 61 -10.00 10.48 4.00
N ALA A 62 -11.03 11.12 3.45
CA ALA A 62 -11.48 12.42 3.92
C ALA A 62 -11.89 12.37 5.40
N TYR A 63 -12.69 11.37 5.78
CA TYR A 63 -13.15 11.18 7.15
C TYR A 63 -12.00 10.92 8.12
N ALA A 64 -11.04 10.07 7.74
CA ALA A 64 -9.88 9.77 8.57
C ALA A 64 -8.96 10.97 8.75
N VAL A 65 -8.66 11.72 7.69
CA VAL A 65 -7.85 12.95 7.79
C VAL A 65 -8.53 13.98 8.70
N GLU A 66 -9.83 14.21 8.51
CA GLU A 66 -10.62 15.12 9.35
C GLU A 66 -10.56 14.71 10.82
N LYS A 67 -10.79 13.42 11.12
CA LYS A 67 -10.75 12.89 12.48
C LYS A 67 -9.37 13.03 13.11
N MET A 68 -8.31 12.66 12.41
CA MET A 68 -6.94 12.78 12.93
C MET A 68 -6.58 14.24 13.24
N GLN A 69 -6.97 15.19 12.38
CA GLN A 69 -6.68 16.62 12.54
C GLN A 69 -7.52 17.29 13.64
N THR A 70 -8.75 16.82 13.86
CA THR A 70 -9.66 17.42 14.84
C THR A 70 -9.52 16.82 16.23
N CYS A 71 -9.14 15.55 16.32
CA CYS A 71 -9.09 14.81 17.58
C CYS A 71 -7.71 14.79 18.22
N CYS A 72 -6.63 15.02 17.46
CA CYS A 72 -5.26 14.88 17.94
C CYS A 72 -4.46 16.16 17.71
N ASN A 73 -3.68 16.57 18.72
CA ASN A 73 -2.87 17.80 18.66
C ASN A 73 -1.41 17.52 18.28
N LYS A 74 -0.90 16.32 18.59
CA LYS A 74 0.50 15.92 18.32
C LYS A 74 0.65 15.15 17.00
N VAL A 75 -0.44 14.94 16.26
CA VAL A 75 -0.43 14.17 15.01
C VAL A 75 -0.17 15.09 13.82
N THR A 76 0.90 14.80 13.07
CA THR A 76 1.18 15.46 11.79
C THR A 76 0.95 14.49 10.63
N VAL A 77 0.05 14.83 9.72
CA VAL A 77 -0.26 14.05 8.50
C VAL A 77 0.57 14.56 7.31
N TYR A 78 1.08 13.63 6.50
CA TYR A 78 1.89 13.94 5.32
C TYR A 78 1.15 13.71 4.00
N GLY A 79 1.64 14.35 2.93
CA GLY A 79 1.10 14.28 1.57
C GLY A 79 0.31 15.54 1.17
N PRO A 80 -0.30 15.56 -0.03
CA PRO A 80 -0.99 16.74 -0.58
C PRO A 80 -2.08 17.26 0.35
N SER A 81 -2.25 18.59 0.46
CA SER A 81 -3.33 19.19 1.25
C SER A 81 -4.70 19.00 0.62
N GLU A 82 -4.76 18.94 -0.72
CA GLU A 82 -5.97 18.66 -1.45
C GLU A 82 -6.37 17.18 -1.31
N LEU A 83 -7.51 16.93 -0.64
CA LEU A 83 -8.02 15.57 -0.41
C LEU A 83 -8.32 14.82 -1.71
N ALA A 84 -8.72 15.52 -2.78
CA ALA A 84 -8.96 14.92 -4.09
C ALA A 84 -7.69 14.30 -4.71
N SER A 85 -6.52 14.80 -4.30
CA SER A 85 -5.19 14.35 -4.72
C SER A 85 -4.58 13.31 -3.77
N LYS A 86 -5.29 12.90 -2.70
CA LYS A 86 -4.90 11.81 -1.80
C LYS A 86 -5.58 10.49 -2.20
N CYS A 87 -4.90 9.38 -1.94
CA CYS A 87 -5.48 8.02 -1.97
C CYS A 87 -5.79 7.54 -0.55
N GLY A 88 -6.23 6.29 -0.40
CA GLY A 88 -6.54 5.56 0.83
C GLY A 88 -5.38 5.40 1.82
N ILE A 89 -4.28 6.13 1.65
CA ILE A 89 -3.05 5.97 2.41
C ILE A 89 -2.73 7.28 3.13
N ILE A 90 -2.60 7.20 4.46
CA ILE A 90 -2.33 8.36 5.32
C ILE A 90 -1.05 8.08 6.11
N PRO A 91 0.12 8.58 5.64
CA PRO A 91 1.33 8.61 6.44
C PRO A 91 1.25 9.73 7.49
N PHE A 92 1.71 9.47 8.71
CA PHE A 92 1.67 10.41 9.83
C PHE A 92 2.80 10.17 10.83
N THR A 93 3.06 11.17 11.67
CA THR A 93 3.93 11.10 12.85
C THR A 93 3.17 11.58 14.07
N VAL A 94 3.61 11.16 15.25
CA VAL A 94 3.11 11.65 16.53
C VAL A 94 4.28 12.29 17.27
N ASP A 95 4.17 13.56 17.63
CA ASP A 95 5.27 14.30 18.25
C ASP A 95 5.70 13.63 19.57
N GLY A 96 7.00 13.42 19.71
CA GLY A 96 7.60 12.76 20.88
C GLY A 96 7.62 11.23 20.83
N LEU A 97 7.03 10.60 19.80
CA LEU A 97 6.97 9.14 19.68
C LEU A 97 7.61 8.63 18.38
N SER A 98 8.31 7.50 18.48
CA SER A 98 8.77 6.76 17.30
C SER A 98 7.56 6.13 16.59
N SER A 99 7.59 6.07 15.25
CA SER A 99 6.53 5.39 14.49
C SER A 99 6.39 3.92 14.87
N HIS A 100 7.47 3.27 15.33
CA HIS A 100 7.44 1.89 15.79
C HIS A 100 6.66 1.74 17.09
N ASP A 101 6.80 2.69 18.02
CA ASP A 101 6.06 2.69 19.28
C ASP A 101 4.57 2.96 19.03
N VAL A 102 4.25 3.89 18.13
CA VAL A 102 2.87 4.15 17.70
C VAL A 102 2.23 2.89 17.11
N ALA A 103 2.96 2.17 16.24
CA ALA A 103 2.46 0.92 15.66
C ALA A 103 2.27 -0.19 16.71
N LEU A 104 3.22 -0.34 17.63
CA LEU A 104 3.12 -1.33 18.72
C LEU A 104 1.96 -1.02 19.66
N PHE A 105 1.72 0.26 19.97
CA PHE A 105 0.58 0.65 20.79
C PHE A 105 -0.74 0.34 20.07
N CYS A 106 -0.86 0.69 18.78
CA CYS A 106 -2.07 0.37 18.01
C CYS A 106 -2.34 -1.14 17.96
N ASP A 107 -1.30 -1.96 17.81
CA ASP A 107 -1.39 -3.43 17.79
C ASP A 107 -1.99 -3.99 19.09
N ASN A 108 -1.64 -3.42 20.26
CA ASN A 108 -2.23 -3.81 21.55
C ASN A 108 -3.75 -3.62 21.62
N TYR A 109 -4.31 -2.75 20.77
CA TYR A 109 -5.76 -2.51 20.66
C TYR A 109 -6.37 -3.16 19.41
N GLY A 110 -5.62 -4.02 18.71
CA GLY A 110 -6.08 -4.72 17.52
C GLY A 110 -6.13 -3.85 16.26
N VAL A 111 -5.51 -2.66 16.28
CA VAL A 111 -5.44 -1.77 15.10
C VAL A 111 -4.09 -1.94 14.41
N MET A 112 -4.13 -2.47 13.20
CA MET A 112 -2.93 -2.79 12.42
C MET A 112 -2.57 -1.63 11.50
N ILE A 113 -1.45 -0.96 11.81
CA ILE A 113 -0.81 0.03 10.94
C ILE A 113 0.63 -0.39 10.61
N ARG A 114 1.27 0.28 9.64
CA ARG A 114 2.67 0.03 9.32
C ARG A 114 3.55 1.19 9.78
N SER A 115 4.73 0.89 10.29
CA SER A 115 5.78 1.86 10.61
C SER A 115 7.04 1.66 9.75
N GLY A 116 7.88 2.69 9.67
CA GLY A 116 9.19 2.66 9.02
C GLY A 116 9.30 3.59 7.81
N PHE A 117 10.11 3.20 6.82
CA PHE A 117 10.33 4.00 5.61
C PHE A 117 9.34 3.71 4.47
N HIS A 118 8.54 2.65 4.60
CA HIS A 118 7.59 2.20 3.55
C HIS A 118 8.24 1.99 2.17
N CYS A 119 9.49 1.52 2.14
CA CYS A 119 10.30 1.40 0.93
C CYS A 119 10.52 2.73 0.18
N ALA A 120 10.35 3.87 0.85
CA ALA A 120 10.48 5.23 0.32
C ALA A 120 11.48 6.06 1.15
N GLN A 121 12.66 5.49 1.44
CA GLN A 121 13.69 6.12 2.26
C GLN A 121 14.16 7.50 1.73
N PRO A 122 14.38 7.71 0.41
CA PRO A 122 14.75 9.04 -0.09
C PRO A 122 13.71 10.12 0.21
N LEU A 123 12.41 9.79 0.14
CA LEU A 123 11.34 10.72 0.49
C LEU A 123 11.37 11.10 1.98
N HIS A 124 11.64 10.13 2.87
CA HIS A 124 11.79 10.41 4.30
C HIS A 124 12.97 11.32 4.58
N GLN A 125 14.11 11.13 3.89
CA GLN A 125 15.27 12.00 4.00
C GLN A 125 14.94 13.44 3.56
N MET A 126 14.23 13.61 2.44
CA MET A 126 13.80 14.92 1.95
C MET A 126 12.85 15.62 2.94
N LEU A 127 11.94 14.88 3.56
CA LEU A 127 11.01 15.37 4.58
C LEU A 127 11.65 15.48 5.98
N LYS A 128 12.92 15.08 6.12
CA LYS A 128 13.67 15.03 7.40
C LYS A 128 13.00 14.18 8.48
N LEU A 129 12.34 13.10 8.06
CA LEU A 129 11.68 12.14 8.95
C LEU A 129 12.61 10.96 9.23
N GLN A 130 12.72 10.56 10.50
CA GLN A 130 13.42 9.33 10.88
C GLN A 130 12.62 8.08 10.50
N SER A 131 11.30 8.15 10.63
CA SER A 131 10.34 7.13 10.19
C SER A 131 8.94 7.74 10.21
N SER A 132 7.96 7.08 9.59
CA SER A 132 6.54 7.44 9.72
C SER A 132 5.68 6.21 10.02
N ALA A 133 4.51 6.46 10.61
CA ALA A 133 3.44 5.49 10.70
C ALA A 133 2.50 5.69 9.50
N ARG A 134 1.78 4.64 9.09
CA ARG A 134 0.90 4.69 7.92
C ARG A 134 -0.35 3.87 8.16
N ALA A 135 -1.49 4.55 8.14
CA ALA A 135 -2.80 3.92 8.02
C ALA A 135 -3.14 3.78 6.52
N SER A 136 -3.73 2.66 6.13
CA SER A 136 -4.09 2.37 4.74
C SER A 136 -5.46 1.71 4.71
N PHE A 137 -6.40 2.33 4.01
CA PHE A 137 -7.80 1.93 3.94
C PHE A 137 -8.09 1.25 2.60
N TYR A 138 -9.01 0.31 2.64
CA TYR A 138 -9.51 -0.40 1.46
C TYR A 138 -11.03 -0.52 1.49
N ILE A 139 -11.60 -1.18 0.50
CA ILE A 139 -13.06 -1.31 0.29
C ILE A 139 -13.83 -1.92 1.47
N TYR A 140 -13.16 -2.75 2.29
CA TYR A 140 -13.79 -3.41 3.43
C TYR A 140 -13.70 -2.60 4.73
N ASN A 141 -12.94 -1.50 4.73
CA ASN A 141 -12.81 -0.68 5.93
C ASN A 141 -14.05 0.20 6.15
N THR A 142 -14.26 0.57 7.40
CA THR A 142 -15.47 1.28 7.85
C THR A 142 -15.16 2.57 8.58
N ARG A 143 -16.18 3.41 8.78
CA ARG A 143 -16.03 4.66 9.56
C ARG A 143 -15.83 4.35 11.04
N GLU A 144 -16.43 3.29 11.52
CA GLU A 144 -16.34 2.82 12.90
C GLU A 144 -14.90 2.38 13.25
N GLU A 145 -14.21 1.72 12.32
CA GLU A 145 -12.78 1.42 12.45
C GLU A 145 -11.92 2.69 12.49
N ILE A 146 -12.26 3.72 11.69
CA ILE A 146 -11.58 5.03 11.71
C ILE A 146 -11.82 5.73 13.05
N ASP A 147 -13.05 5.70 13.57
CA ASP A 147 -13.40 6.29 14.85
C ASP A 147 -12.62 5.62 15.98
N ARG A 148 -12.56 4.28 15.98
CA ARG A 148 -11.75 3.52 16.95
C ARG A 148 -10.27 3.84 16.84
N PHE A 149 -9.74 3.97 15.63
CA PHE A 149 -8.36 4.36 15.41
C PHE A 149 -8.06 5.77 15.94
N ALA A 150 -8.95 6.75 15.71
CA ALA A 150 -8.80 8.11 16.21
C ALA A 150 -8.86 8.18 17.75
N GLU A 151 -9.69 7.36 18.39
CA GLU A 151 -9.68 7.20 19.86
C GLU A 151 -8.33 6.72 20.37
N ILE A 152 -7.77 5.67 19.75
CA ILE A 152 -6.47 5.12 20.15
C ILE A 152 -5.36 6.16 19.94
N LEU A 153 -5.36 6.91 18.85
CA LEU A 153 -4.39 8.00 18.64
C LEU A 153 -4.47 9.07 19.72
N ARG A 154 -5.67 9.40 20.20
CA ARG A 154 -5.86 10.33 21.33
C ARG A 154 -5.29 9.80 22.63
N GLU A 155 -5.41 8.51 22.89
CA GLU A 155 -4.80 7.87 24.06
C GLU A 155 -3.28 7.86 23.95
N ILE A 156 -2.73 7.57 22.76
CA ILE A 156 -1.28 7.55 22.51
C ILE A 156 -0.65 8.92 22.74
N GLU A 157 -1.26 10.02 22.29
CA GLU A 157 -0.65 11.34 22.39
C GLU A 157 -0.62 11.92 23.82
N GLN A 158 -1.32 11.28 24.77
CA GLN A 158 -1.31 11.65 26.19
C GLN A 158 -0.14 11.03 26.98
N LEU A 159 0.60 10.11 26.35
CA LEU A 159 1.89 9.62 26.86
C LEU A 159 2.96 10.72 26.78
#